data_AF-A0A7V5A063-F1
#
_entry.id   AF-A0A7V5A063-F1
#
_cell.length_a   1.000
_cell.length_b   1.000
_cell.length_c   1.000
_cell.angle_alpha   90.00
_cell.angle_beta   90.00
_cell.angle_gamma   90.00
#
_symmetry.space_group_name_H-M   'P 1'
#
loop_
_entity.id
_entity.type
_entity.pdbx_description
1 polymer ?
#
loop_
_entity_poly.entity_id
_entity_poly.type
_entity_poly.pdbx_seq_one_letter_code
_entity_poly.pdbx_strand_id
1 'polypeptide(L)'
;MSKKEELRKLLKAYINKTQEPDIPYATFRSILDKYLERYEGELKELASVKNELDQHLPPLLTELGEEGIVEVIQKPDGSKTLRFLEFYRELIEQRYKVMQNRGDTPFPSEQSFSIMFPPDILVPVDVKVDFGSYLELGEHQPPRILRILFPELSKSLLVTTPLLSRVLLELALQKIRQYLRNQKNATYIQHKLVPLFRGRERILKDQMINVLTKPDLTLQDLMNPTDFIYQFWSQTTSFLLKELLEKKEKLEEENDLAIAAYLIGAYSIFYKGKTTKERETETALKTLSGYFEKSPYAYTFHDIFTFKDSKGFPLVKKIDNPTLQQFLDRQTTPADPRSLPEIIKVKTIDKKEYFISRSTVSKLLLERSFSLFREIRAHIVQDWYEALQADEKRKEWKDPQAFEEYAQSVLKQLDPLFYSLLNFSLLFLILEQVKPNPMEKEFLESVLDRKGKKIHPITKIFRLYPE
;
A
#
# COMPACT_ATOMS: atom_id res chain seq x y z
N MET A 1 25.83 17.37 14.45
CA MET A 1 25.08 16.57 15.43
C MET A 1 24.21 17.56 16.17
N SER A 2 22.91 17.34 16.30
CA SER A 2 21.99 18.31 16.94
C SER A 2 22.03 18.21 18.47
N LYS A 3 21.53 19.23 19.20
CA LYS A 3 21.37 19.22 20.67
C LYS A 3 20.68 17.95 21.16
N LYS A 4 19.65 17.51 20.43
CA LYS A 4 18.88 16.29 20.72
C LYS A 4 19.73 15.02 20.62
N GLU A 5 20.51 14.89 19.55
CA GLU A 5 21.39 13.73 19.32
C GLU A 5 22.50 13.64 20.37
N GLU A 6 23.09 14.78 20.73
CA GLU A 6 24.09 14.88 21.80
C GLU A 6 23.48 14.44 23.15
N LEU A 7 22.25 14.87 23.46
CA LEU A 7 21.54 14.52 24.69
C LEU A 7 21.27 13.02 24.77
N ARG A 8 20.77 12.43 23.67
CA ARG A 8 20.56 10.98 23.57
C ARG A 8 21.87 10.20 23.75
N LYS A 9 22.96 10.64 23.11
CA LYS A 9 24.28 9.99 23.22
C LYS A 9 24.78 10.00 24.66
N LEU A 10 24.61 11.11 25.38
CA LEU A 10 24.99 11.24 26.79
C LEU A 10 24.15 10.32 27.67
N LEU A 11 22.82 10.34 27.53
CA LEU A 11 21.92 9.47 28.28
C LEU A 11 22.29 7.99 28.09
N LYS A 12 22.51 7.59 26.84
CA LYS A 12 22.94 6.24 26.50
C LYS A 12 24.28 5.87 27.13
N ALA A 13 25.27 6.76 27.07
CA ALA A 13 26.58 6.52 27.68
C ALA A 13 26.50 6.37 29.21
N TYR A 14 25.67 7.19 29.86
CA TYR A 14 25.44 7.11 31.31
C TYR A 14 24.77 5.79 31.69
N ILE A 15 23.68 5.43 31.03
CA ILE A 15 22.89 4.24 31.35
C ILE A 15 23.66 2.96 31.05
N ASN A 16 24.46 2.94 29.97
CA ASN A 16 25.34 1.80 29.71
C ASN A 16 26.35 1.56 30.85
N LYS A 17 26.74 2.61 31.58
CA LYS A 17 27.66 2.51 32.71
C LYS A 17 26.94 2.13 34.02
N THR A 18 25.78 2.70 34.30
CA THR A 18 25.07 2.47 35.57
C THR A 18 24.13 1.27 35.53
N GLN A 19 23.66 0.87 34.35
CA GLN A 19 22.59 -0.12 34.14
C GLN A 19 21.27 0.27 34.85
N GLU A 20 21.07 1.57 35.11
CA GLU A 20 19.89 2.14 35.76
C GLU A 20 19.10 2.99 34.74
N PRO A 21 17.97 2.48 34.20
CA PRO A 21 17.19 3.19 33.18
C PRO A 21 16.29 4.30 33.72
N ASP A 22 16.00 4.30 35.02
CA ASP A 22 15.18 5.31 35.70
C ASP A 22 16.08 6.25 36.50
N ILE A 23 16.12 7.54 36.12
CA ILE A 23 17.01 8.55 36.71
C ILE A 23 16.17 9.69 37.28
N PRO A 24 16.30 10.04 38.58
CA PRO A 24 15.66 11.24 39.11
C PRO A 24 16.11 12.49 38.33
N TYR A 25 15.18 13.36 37.96
CA TYR A 25 15.45 14.51 37.08
C TYR A 25 16.53 15.44 37.65
N ALA A 26 16.53 15.65 38.97
CA ALA A 26 17.56 16.44 39.65
C ALA A 26 18.96 15.81 39.53
N THR A 27 19.05 14.48 39.67
CA THR A 27 20.28 13.73 39.48
C THR A 27 20.76 13.82 38.03
N PHE A 28 19.85 13.65 37.07
CA PHE A 28 20.13 13.81 35.65
C PHE A 28 20.68 15.20 35.32
N ARG A 29 20.08 16.27 35.86
CA ARG A 29 20.55 17.65 35.67
C ARG A 29 21.97 17.84 36.18
N SER A 30 22.26 17.33 37.38
CA SER A 30 23.60 17.39 37.98
C SER A 30 24.66 16.62 37.17
N ILE A 31 24.28 15.47 36.59
CA ILE A 31 25.15 14.69 35.70
C ILE A 31 25.43 15.48 34.43
N LEU A 32 24.38 16.07 33.83
CA LEU A 32 24.50 16.84 32.60
C LEU A 32 25.47 18.02 32.76
N ASP A 33 25.40 18.77 33.86
CA ASP A 33 26.34 19.86 34.15
C ASP A 33 27.80 19.37 34.19
N LYS A 34 28.06 18.28 34.92
CA LYS A 34 29.40 17.69 35.03
C LYS A 34 29.93 17.17 33.68
N TYR A 35 29.05 16.61 32.85
CA TYR A 35 29.43 16.12 31.54
C TYR A 35 29.72 17.26 30.56
N LEU A 36 28.97 18.36 30.62
CA LEU A 36 29.22 19.54 29.80
C LEU A 36 30.53 20.24 30.18
N GLU A 37 30.93 20.22 31.45
CA GLU A 37 32.23 20.71 31.91
C GLU A 37 33.40 19.84 31.44
N ARG A 38 33.19 18.53 31.37
CA ARG A 38 34.25 17.56 31.06
C ARG A 38 34.43 17.28 29.57
N TYR A 39 33.36 17.44 28.78
CA TYR A 39 33.30 17.05 27.37
C TYR A 39 32.79 18.18 26.46
N GLU A 40 33.09 19.43 26.82
CA GLU A 40 32.64 20.64 26.11
C GLU A 40 32.98 20.62 24.60
N GLY A 41 34.13 20.02 24.23
CA GLY A 41 34.54 19.86 22.83
C GLY A 41 33.74 18.82 22.03
N GLU A 42 33.11 17.84 22.68
CA GLU A 42 32.29 16.79 22.03
C GLU A 42 30.79 17.13 22.04
N LEU A 43 30.32 17.93 23.01
CA LEU A 43 28.92 18.31 23.20
C LEU A 43 28.73 19.81 22.88
N LYS A 44 29.21 20.26 21.71
CA LYS A 44 29.29 21.68 21.36
C LYS A 44 27.93 22.35 21.35
N GLU A 45 26.92 21.65 20.85
CA GLU A 45 25.58 22.22 20.72
C GLU A 45 24.87 22.33 22.06
N LEU A 46 24.98 21.32 22.93
CA LEU A 46 24.45 21.41 24.30
C LEU A 46 25.25 22.39 25.18
N ALA A 47 26.57 22.47 25.00
CA ALA A 47 27.41 23.42 25.72
C ALA A 47 27.05 24.87 25.40
N SER A 48 26.65 25.16 24.14
CA SER A 48 26.22 26.51 23.72
C SER A 48 25.03 27.06 24.52
N VAL A 49 24.22 26.19 25.12
CA VAL A 49 23.04 26.56 25.93
C VAL A 49 23.20 26.19 27.41
N LYS A 50 24.42 25.99 27.89
CA LYS A 50 24.68 25.56 29.28
C LYS A 50 23.99 26.46 30.32
N ASN A 51 23.96 27.76 30.09
CA ASN A 51 23.37 28.75 31.01
C ASN A 51 21.83 28.82 30.93
N GLU A 52 21.21 28.27 29.88
CA GLU A 52 19.76 28.30 29.62
C GLU A 52 19.17 26.88 29.51
N LEU A 53 19.89 25.88 30.05
CA LEU A 53 19.55 24.46 29.95
C LEU A 53 18.15 24.15 30.46
N ASP A 54 17.70 24.82 31.52
CA ASP A 54 16.36 24.57 32.11
C ASP A 54 15.22 25.00 31.17
N GLN A 55 15.48 25.89 30.21
CA GLN A 55 14.53 26.30 29.17
C GLN A 55 14.58 25.36 27.96
N HIS A 56 15.77 24.87 27.61
CA HIS A 56 15.98 24.02 26.43
C HIS A 56 15.78 22.53 26.68
N LEU A 57 15.93 22.05 27.91
CA LEU A 57 15.85 20.62 28.22
C LEU A 57 14.42 20.05 28.13
N PRO A 58 13.37 20.73 28.62
CA PRO A 58 12.00 20.24 28.44
C PRO A 58 11.59 19.98 26.98
N PRO A 59 11.76 20.91 26.01
CA PRO A 59 11.38 20.63 24.62
C PRO A 59 12.22 19.51 24.00
N LEU A 60 13.52 19.40 24.32
CA LEU A 60 14.36 18.29 23.85
C LEU A 60 13.89 16.93 24.39
N LEU A 61 13.48 16.88 25.66
CA LEU A 61 12.92 15.66 26.26
C LEU A 61 11.54 15.33 25.69
N THR A 62 10.72 16.32 25.34
CA THR A 62 9.46 16.12 24.62
C THR A 62 9.71 15.53 23.24
N GLU A 63 10.64 16.09 22.46
CA GLU A 63 11.03 15.55 21.15
C GLU A 63 11.55 14.10 21.25
N LEU A 64 12.43 13.82 22.22
CA LEU A 64 12.89 12.44 22.48
C LEU A 64 11.76 11.52 22.97
N GLY A 65 10.75 12.07 23.63
CA GLY A 65 9.56 11.35 24.06
C GLY A 65 8.64 10.98 22.90
N GLU A 66 8.46 11.88 21.93
CA GLU A 66 7.74 11.62 20.68
C GLU A 66 8.41 10.51 19.85
N GLU A 67 9.74 10.42 19.89
CA GLU A 67 10.52 9.32 19.30
C GLU A 67 10.50 8.02 20.14
N GLY A 68 9.87 8.04 21.32
CA GLY A 68 9.81 6.91 22.24
C GLY A 68 11.18 6.51 22.78
N ILE A 69 12.11 7.45 22.94
CA ILE A 69 13.45 7.21 23.50
C ILE A 69 13.43 7.39 25.01
N VAL A 70 12.72 8.42 25.49
CA VAL A 70 12.59 8.74 26.91
C VAL A 70 11.14 8.96 27.31
N GLU A 71 10.88 8.85 28.60
CA GLU A 71 9.59 9.21 29.21
C GLU A 71 9.87 10.01 30.48
N VAL A 72 9.18 11.13 30.67
CA VAL A 72 9.27 11.93 31.90
C VAL A 72 8.07 11.60 32.77
N ILE A 73 8.31 10.84 33.83
CA ILE A 73 7.29 10.38 34.77
C ILE A 73 7.23 11.38 35.93
N GLN A 74 6.06 11.96 36.16
CA GLN A 74 5.81 12.81 37.31
C GLN A 74 5.21 11.97 38.44
N LYS A 75 5.86 11.95 39.60
CA LYS A 75 5.39 11.24 40.79
C LYS A 75 4.36 12.08 41.56
N PRO A 76 3.52 11.46 42.41
CA PRO A 76 2.52 12.17 43.21
C PRO A 76 3.09 13.24 44.16
N ASP A 77 4.35 13.08 44.56
CA ASP A 77 5.09 14.03 45.39
C ASP A 77 5.62 15.26 44.62
N GLY A 78 5.33 15.35 43.31
CA GLY A 78 5.79 16.42 42.43
C GLY A 78 7.20 16.20 41.86
N SER A 79 7.93 15.17 42.29
CA SER A 79 9.24 14.83 41.75
C SER A 79 9.11 14.23 40.34
N LYS A 80 10.14 14.46 39.51
CA LYS A 80 10.20 13.93 38.13
C LYS A 80 11.28 12.87 38.03
N THR A 81 10.97 11.78 37.32
CA THR A 81 11.93 10.73 36.95
C THR A 81 11.98 10.63 35.44
N LEU A 82 13.18 10.65 34.89
CA LEU A 82 13.44 10.39 33.49
C LEU A 82 13.67 8.89 33.31
N ARG A 83 12.81 8.24 32.55
CA ARG A 83 12.94 6.84 32.15
C ARG A 83 13.50 6.76 30.73
N PHE A 84 14.49 5.92 30.51
CA PHE A 84 15.08 5.71 29.20
C PHE A 84 14.55 4.42 28.55
N LEU A 85 13.55 4.57 27.69
CA LEU A 85 12.84 3.46 27.04
C LEU A 85 13.74 2.66 26.09
N GLU A 86 14.71 3.32 25.45
CA GLU A 86 15.63 2.68 24.49
C GLU A 86 16.46 1.56 25.15
N PHE A 87 16.81 1.68 26.44
CA PHE A 87 17.56 0.63 27.17
C PHE A 87 16.83 -0.72 27.17
N TYR A 88 15.53 -0.73 27.48
CA TYR A 88 14.73 -1.95 27.51
C TYR A 88 14.63 -2.59 26.13
N ARG A 89 14.48 -1.76 25.07
CA ARG A 89 14.47 -2.26 23.69
C ARG A 89 15.80 -2.86 23.29
N GLU A 90 16.90 -2.19 23.59
CA GLU A 90 18.24 -2.67 23.26
C GLU A 90 18.57 -3.99 23.93
N LEU A 91 18.14 -4.21 25.18
CA LEU A 91 18.30 -5.49 25.87
C LEU A 91 17.58 -6.63 25.13
N ILE A 92 16.34 -6.39 24.69
CA ILE A 92 15.58 -7.37 23.90
C ILE A 92 16.30 -7.60 22.56
N GLU A 93 16.63 -6.54 21.83
CA GLU A 93 17.30 -6.64 20.53
C GLU A 93 18.65 -7.37 20.59
N GLN A 94 19.44 -7.14 21.65
CA GLN A 94 20.67 -7.88 21.90
C GLN A 94 20.40 -9.38 22.10
N ARG A 95 19.34 -9.75 22.83
CA ARG A 95 18.95 -11.15 23.01
C ARG A 95 18.59 -11.80 21.67
N TYR A 96 17.84 -11.10 20.82
CA TYR A 96 17.51 -11.57 19.47
C TYR A 96 18.76 -11.72 18.58
N LYS A 97 19.73 -10.80 18.65
CA LYS A 97 21.02 -10.93 17.95
C LYS A 97 21.79 -12.17 18.40
N VAL A 98 21.74 -12.52 19.69
CA VAL A 98 22.33 -13.77 20.18
C VAL A 98 21.60 -14.99 19.60
N MET A 99 20.27 -14.97 19.57
CA MET A 99 19.46 -16.06 19.01
C MET A 99 19.74 -16.31 17.52
N GLN A 100 19.93 -15.26 16.72
CA GLN A 100 20.30 -15.39 15.30
C GLN A 100 21.61 -16.15 15.12
N ASN A 101 22.55 -16.00 16.06
CA ASN A 101 23.83 -16.72 16.06
C ASN A 101 23.74 -18.11 16.73
N ARG A 102 22.77 -18.31 17.64
CA ARG A 102 22.59 -19.52 18.46
C ARG A 102 21.12 -19.92 18.51
N GLY A 103 20.70 -20.76 17.56
CA GLY A 103 19.28 -21.13 17.35
C GLY A 103 18.63 -21.94 18.48
N ASP A 104 19.43 -22.54 19.36
CA ASP A 104 18.98 -23.23 20.58
C ASP A 104 18.54 -22.25 21.68
N THR A 105 19.00 -21.00 21.64
CA THR A 105 18.66 -19.97 22.64
C THR A 105 17.15 -19.78 22.77
N PRO A 106 16.57 -19.85 23.98
CA PRO A 106 15.13 -19.75 24.16
C PRO A 106 14.53 -18.41 23.73
N PHE A 107 13.27 -18.42 23.33
CA PHE A 107 12.51 -17.19 23.09
C PHE A 107 12.45 -16.32 24.35
N PRO A 108 12.72 -15.00 24.25
CA PRO A 108 12.76 -14.12 25.40
C PRO A 108 11.36 -13.86 25.97
N SER A 109 11.23 -14.03 27.28
CA SER A 109 10.11 -13.61 28.10
C SER A 109 10.57 -12.59 29.14
N GLU A 110 9.65 -11.98 29.88
CA GLU A 110 10.01 -11.10 31.01
C GLU A 110 10.99 -11.79 32.00
N GLN A 111 10.78 -13.09 32.24
CA GLN A 111 11.61 -13.91 33.12
C GLN A 111 13.02 -14.21 32.55
N SER A 112 13.24 -13.96 31.26
CA SER A 112 14.53 -14.20 30.61
C SER A 112 15.58 -13.14 30.94
N PHE A 113 15.17 -12.04 31.58
CA PHE A 113 16.03 -10.91 31.90
C PHE A 113 16.16 -10.77 33.42
N SER A 114 17.33 -10.32 33.88
CA SER A 114 17.59 -10.03 35.30
C SER A 114 17.01 -8.70 35.77
N ILE A 115 16.21 -8.03 34.94
CA ILE A 115 15.58 -6.73 35.21
C ILE A 115 14.06 -6.86 35.16
N MET A 116 13.36 -6.03 35.91
CA MET A 116 11.90 -5.92 35.78
C MET A 116 11.55 -4.89 34.71
N PHE A 117 10.67 -5.29 33.79
CA PHE A 117 10.09 -4.38 32.80
C PHE A 117 8.89 -3.67 33.44
N PRO A 118 8.83 -2.32 33.39
CA PRO A 118 7.65 -1.59 33.79
C PRO A 118 6.41 -2.02 32.97
N PRO A 119 5.22 -2.22 33.57
CA PRO A 119 4.06 -2.72 32.86
C PRO A 119 3.50 -1.74 31.82
N ASP A 120 3.71 -0.44 32.04
CA ASP A 120 3.30 0.67 31.17
C ASP A 120 4.06 0.73 29.84
N ILE A 121 5.26 0.16 29.77
CA ILE A 121 6.04 0.09 28.51
C ILE A 121 5.75 -1.16 27.68
N LEU A 122 4.99 -2.11 28.23
CA LEU A 122 4.66 -3.38 27.59
C LEU A 122 3.27 -3.31 26.97
N VAL A 123 3.20 -3.49 25.65
CA VAL A 123 1.92 -3.55 24.94
C VAL A 123 1.49 -5.02 24.78
N PRO A 124 0.41 -5.47 25.44
CA PRO A 124 -0.08 -6.83 25.26
C PRO A 124 -0.67 -7.00 23.85
N VAL A 125 -0.31 -8.09 23.17
CA VAL A 125 -0.78 -8.40 21.81
C VAL A 125 -1.20 -9.86 21.76
N ASP A 126 -2.48 -10.13 21.50
CA ASP A 126 -2.93 -11.50 21.25
C ASP A 126 -2.44 -11.98 19.88
N VAL A 127 -1.76 -13.13 19.83
CA VAL A 127 -1.17 -13.66 18.59
C VAL A 127 -2.20 -13.96 17.49
N LYS A 128 -3.45 -14.28 17.86
CA LYS A 128 -4.53 -14.63 16.91
C LYS A 128 -5.34 -13.42 16.47
N VAL A 129 -5.50 -12.42 17.35
CA VAL A 129 -6.40 -11.28 17.11
C VAL A 129 -5.66 -10.03 16.66
N ASP A 130 -4.65 -9.61 17.40
CA ASP A 130 -4.05 -8.28 17.25
C ASP A 130 -2.77 -8.30 16.40
N PHE A 131 -2.07 -9.43 16.38
CA PHE A 131 -0.75 -9.57 15.77
C PHE A 131 -0.68 -9.11 14.30
N GLY A 132 -1.70 -9.45 13.50
CA GLY A 132 -1.77 -9.06 12.10
C GLY A 132 -1.80 -7.55 11.87
N SER A 133 -2.44 -6.80 12.77
CA SER A 133 -2.50 -5.33 12.70
C SER A 133 -1.12 -4.70 12.92
N TYR A 134 -0.33 -5.24 13.85
CA TYR A 134 1.06 -4.80 14.08
C TYR A 134 1.99 -5.17 12.92
N LEU A 135 1.72 -6.28 12.22
CA LEU A 135 2.44 -6.64 11.00
C LEU A 135 2.10 -5.70 9.84
N GLU A 136 0.83 -5.33 9.67
CA GLU A 136 0.37 -4.41 8.61
C GLU A 136 1.02 -3.03 8.74
N LEU A 137 1.17 -2.52 9.98
CA LEU A 137 1.83 -1.24 10.23
C LEU A 137 3.32 -1.24 9.85
N GLY A 138 3.98 -2.40 9.91
CA GLY A 138 5.37 -2.56 9.47
C GLY A 138 6.34 -1.56 10.13
N GLU A 139 7.09 -0.82 9.31
CA GLU A 139 8.05 0.20 9.75
C GLU A 139 7.39 1.55 10.10
N HIS A 140 6.10 1.73 9.81
CA HIS A 140 5.39 2.98 10.08
C HIS A 140 4.96 3.13 11.55
N GLN A 141 5.11 2.08 12.36
CA GLN A 141 4.79 2.13 13.78
C GLN A 141 5.96 2.65 14.60
N PRO A 142 5.69 3.40 15.70
CA PRO A 142 6.74 3.80 16.63
C PRO A 142 7.41 2.56 17.27
N PRO A 143 8.69 2.68 17.66
CA PRO A 143 9.42 1.60 18.30
C PRO A 143 8.84 1.28 19.69
N ARG A 144 8.20 0.12 19.83
CA ARG A 144 7.54 -0.33 21.07
C ARG A 144 8.00 -1.72 21.48
N ILE A 145 7.78 -2.07 22.74
CA ILE A 145 7.94 -3.43 23.25
C ILE A 145 6.57 -4.10 23.30
N LEU A 146 6.44 -5.21 22.57
CA LEU A 146 5.23 -6.00 22.52
C LEU A 146 5.40 -7.23 23.42
N ARG A 147 4.37 -7.50 24.22
CA ARG A 147 4.21 -8.77 24.93
C ARG A 147 3.21 -9.62 24.18
N ILE A 148 3.71 -10.56 23.38
CA ILE A 148 2.88 -11.47 22.62
C ILE A 148 2.30 -12.53 23.57
N LEU A 149 0.98 -12.62 23.58
CA LEU A 149 0.19 -13.55 24.37
C LEU A 149 -0.29 -14.70 23.49
N PHE A 150 -0.21 -15.91 24.04
CA PHE A 150 -0.62 -17.14 23.37
C PHE A 150 -1.77 -17.78 24.17
N PRO A 151 -2.90 -18.14 23.54
CA PRO A 151 -4.12 -18.53 24.28
C PRO A 151 -3.97 -19.70 25.25
N GLU A 152 -3.08 -20.66 24.97
CA GLU A 152 -2.95 -21.91 25.72
C GLU A 152 -1.54 -22.11 26.28
N LEU A 153 -0.69 -21.08 26.23
CA LEU A 153 0.66 -21.13 26.82
C LEU A 153 0.75 -20.15 27.99
N SER A 154 1.40 -20.59 29.06
CA SER A 154 1.74 -19.74 30.20
C SER A 154 2.89 -18.78 29.89
N LYS A 155 3.79 -19.15 28.98
CA LYS A 155 4.94 -18.34 28.55
C LYS A 155 4.48 -17.31 27.51
N SER A 156 4.78 -16.03 27.77
CA SER A 156 4.68 -14.94 26.81
C SER A 156 6.03 -14.68 26.13
N LEU A 157 5.98 -13.95 25.01
CA LEU A 157 7.17 -13.54 24.26
C LEU A 157 7.31 -12.02 24.31
N LEU A 158 8.51 -11.52 24.57
CA LEU A 158 8.86 -10.11 24.42
C LEU A 158 9.55 -9.87 23.08
N VAL A 159 9.07 -8.91 22.29
CA VAL A 159 9.66 -8.52 21.01
C VAL A 159 9.53 -7.03 20.78
N THR A 160 10.47 -6.41 20.06
CA THR A 160 10.33 -5.02 19.62
C THR A 160 9.67 -4.94 18.25
N THR A 161 8.91 -3.88 18.00
CA THR A 161 8.21 -3.68 16.70
C THR A 161 9.12 -3.81 15.46
N PRO A 162 10.39 -3.32 15.45
CA PRO A 162 11.27 -3.48 14.28
C PRO A 162 11.67 -4.93 13.99
N LEU A 163 11.65 -5.81 14.99
CA LEU A 163 12.04 -7.22 14.84
C LEU A 163 10.88 -8.11 14.39
N LEU A 164 9.65 -7.58 14.40
CA LEU A 164 8.43 -8.34 14.19
C LEU A 164 8.41 -9.00 12.81
N SER A 165 8.38 -8.21 11.73
CA SER A 165 8.08 -8.71 10.37
C SER A 165 9.04 -9.78 9.83
N ARG A 166 10.34 -9.66 10.13
CA ARG A 166 11.39 -10.52 9.54
C ARG A 166 12.15 -11.34 10.55
N VAL A 167 12.77 -10.70 11.55
CA VAL A 167 13.68 -11.40 12.48
C VAL A 167 12.91 -12.43 13.32
N LEU A 168 11.74 -12.07 13.85
CA LEU A 168 10.93 -13.01 14.63
C LEU A 168 10.42 -14.18 13.76
N LEU A 169 10.00 -13.90 12.53
CA LEU A 169 9.58 -14.94 11.57
C LEU A 169 10.71 -15.92 11.27
N GLU A 170 11.91 -15.42 11.00
CA GLU A 170 13.10 -16.22 10.72
C GLU A 170 13.46 -17.13 11.89
N LEU A 171 13.45 -16.60 13.12
CA LEU A 171 13.73 -17.39 14.33
C LEU A 171 12.63 -18.43 14.60
N ALA A 172 11.35 -18.09 14.38
CA ALA A 172 10.26 -19.05 14.50
C ALA A 172 10.41 -20.21 13.50
N LEU A 173 10.77 -19.89 12.25
CA LEU A 173 11.06 -20.90 11.24
C LEU A 173 12.27 -21.76 11.64
N GLN A 174 13.32 -21.15 12.19
CA GLN A 174 14.51 -21.86 12.66
C GLN A 174 14.18 -22.86 13.78
N LYS A 175 13.31 -22.50 14.74
CA LYS A 175 12.86 -23.41 15.81
C LYS A 175 12.11 -24.63 15.27
N ILE A 176 11.18 -24.43 14.34
CA ILE A 176 10.49 -25.55 13.68
C ILE A 176 11.49 -26.41 12.91
N ARG A 177 12.42 -25.78 12.16
CA ARG A 177 13.44 -26.50 11.39
C ARG A 177 14.36 -27.33 12.29
N GLN A 178 14.75 -26.82 13.45
CA GLN A 178 15.55 -27.56 14.43
C GLN A 178 14.79 -28.80 14.93
N TYR A 179 13.50 -28.65 15.26
CA TYR A 179 12.65 -29.78 15.62
C TYR A 179 12.57 -30.82 14.49
N LEU A 180 12.36 -30.40 13.24
CA LEU A 180 12.24 -31.31 12.10
C LEU A 180 13.55 -32.06 11.80
N ARG A 181 14.71 -31.43 12.04
CA ARG A 181 16.04 -32.06 11.91
C ARG A 181 16.30 -33.14 12.95
N ASN A 182 15.57 -33.12 14.07
CA ASN A 182 15.80 -34.06 15.16
C ASN A 182 15.19 -35.44 14.83
N GLN A 183 16.02 -36.48 14.95
CA GLN A 183 15.64 -37.89 14.78
C GLN A 183 14.78 -38.17 13.52
N LYS A 184 13.52 -38.57 13.73
CA LYS A 184 12.54 -38.96 12.70
C LYS A 184 11.39 -37.96 12.59
N ASN A 185 11.51 -36.77 13.17
CA ASN A 185 10.42 -35.79 13.25
C ASN A 185 9.96 -35.32 11.87
N ALA A 186 10.89 -35.03 10.95
CA ALA A 186 10.51 -34.68 9.57
C ALA A 186 9.66 -35.78 8.90
N THR A 187 10.09 -37.04 8.99
CA THR A 187 9.34 -38.18 8.43
C THR A 187 7.99 -38.36 9.12
N TYR A 188 7.94 -38.18 10.43
CA TYR A 188 6.72 -38.26 11.21
C TYR A 188 5.69 -37.19 10.79
N ILE A 189 6.10 -35.91 10.75
CA ILE A 189 5.25 -34.81 10.28
C ILE A 189 4.82 -35.06 8.84
N GLN A 190 5.73 -35.45 7.96
CA GLN A 190 5.40 -35.76 6.57
C GLN A 190 4.31 -36.85 6.48
N HIS A 191 4.45 -37.95 7.23
CA HIS A 191 3.47 -39.03 7.23
C HIS A 191 2.10 -38.59 7.73
N LYS A 192 2.05 -37.64 8.68
CA LYS A 192 0.79 -37.05 9.16
C LYS A 192 0.14 -36.11 8.14
N LEU A 193 0.94 -35.43 7.32
CA LEU A 193 0.46 -34.51 6.29
C LEU A 193 0.04 -35.21 4.99
N VAL A 194 0.66 -36.33 4.61
CA VAL A 194 0.35 -37.07 3.36
C VAL A 194 -1.15 -37.24 3.10
N PRO A 195 -1.98 -37.69 4.07
CA PRO A 195 -3.42 -37.84 3.85
C PRO A 195 -4.17 -36.56 3.44
N LEU A 196 -3.64 -35.38 3.80
CA LEU A 196 -4.23 -34.07 3.50
C LEU A 196 -3.80 -33.52 2.13
N PHE A 197 -2.74 -34.08 1.53
CA PHE A 197 -2.15 -33.65 0.27
C PHE A 197 -2.19 -34.76 -0.80
N ARG A 198 -3.27 -35.55 -0.83
CA ARG A 198 -3.46 -36.60 -1.85
C ARG A 198 -3.31 -36.04 -3.26
N GLY A 199 -2.50 -36.69 -4.09
CA GLY A 199 -2.15 -36.25 -5.45
C GLY A 199 -1.10 -35.13 -5.52
N ARG A 200 -0.59 -34.65 -4.37
CA ARG A 200 0.48 -33.63 -4.25
C ARG A 200 1.62 -34.09 -3.33
N GLU A 201 1.79 -35.41 -3.17
CA GLU A 201 2.75 -36.02 -2.24
C GLU A 201 4.20 -35.68 -2.60
N ARG A 202 4.51 -35.61 -3.91
CA ARG A 202 5.83 -35.19 -4.39
C ARG A 202 6.13 -33.75 -3.97
N ILE A 203 5.17 -32.85 -4.15
CA ILE A 203 5.31 -31.43 -3.77
C ILE A 203 5.48 -31.30 -2.24
N LEU A 204 4.73 -32.09 -1.46
CA LEU A 204 4.90 -32.16 0.00
C LEU A 204 6.30 -32.62 0.39
N LYS A 205 6.83 -33.68 -0.25
CA LYS A 205 8.18 -34.17 0.01
C LYS A 205 9.23 -33.11 -0.34
N ASP A 206 9.10 -32.48 -1.50
CA ASP A 206 10.01 -31.42 -1.95
C ASP A 206 9.96 -30.22 -0.98
N GLN A 207 8.78 -29.87 -0.47
CA GLN A 207 8.63 -28.79 0.50
C GLN A 207 9.25 -29.12 1.85
N MET A 208 9.07 -30.34 2.37
CA MET A 208 9.76 -30.77 3.59
C MET A 208 11.28 -30.67 3.44
N ILE A 209 11.83 -31.04 2.27
CA ILE A 209 13.26 -30.89 1.97
C ILE A 209 13.65 -29.41 1.92
N ASN A 210 12.85 -28.55 1.28
CA ASN A 210 13.11 -27.11 1.22
C ASN A 210 13.18 -26.48 2.62
N VAL A 211 12.24 -26.80 3.52
CA VAL A 211 12.26 -26.32 4.92
C VAL A 211 13.59 -26.68 5.62
N LEU A 212 14.10 -27.89 5.37
CA LEU A 212 15.34 -28.37 6.00
C LEU A 212 16.61 -27.78 5.37
N THR A 213 16.61 -27.58 4.05
CA THR A 213 17.82 -27.30 3.25
C THR A 213 17.92 -25.86 2.75
N LYS A 214 16.80 -25.17 2.52
CA LYS A 214 16.69 -23.84 1.92
C LYS A 214 15.85 -22.89 2.79
N PRO A 215 16.39 -22.42 3.94
CA PRO A 215 15.66 -21.57 4.88
C PRO A 215 15.23 -20.23 4.25
N ASP A 216 16.09 -19.58 3.46
CA ASP A 216 15.77 -18.29 2.83
C ASP A 216 14.63 -18.40 1.82
N LEU A 217 14.64 -19.45 1.01
CA LEU A 217 13.54 -19.74 0.07
C LEU A 217 12.23 -20.00 0.84
N THR A 218 12.32 -20.78 1.91
CA THR A 218 11.16 -21.09 2.76
C THR A 218 10.57 -19.83 3.41
N LEU A 219 11.44 -18.90 3.83
CA LEU A 219 11.05 -17.61 4.37
C LEU A 219 10.33 -16.75 3.31
N GLN A 220 10.87 -16.71 2.09
CA GLN A 220 10.23 -16.01 0.96
C GLN A 220 8.87 -16.61 0.60
N ASP A 221 8.76 -17.94 0.60
CA ASP A 221 7.51 -18.66 0.36
C ASP A 221 6.47 -18.33 1.45
N LEU A 222 6.88 -18.17 2.71
CA LEU A 222 5.98 -17.74 3.80
C LEU A 222 5.49 -16.29 3.63
N MET A 223 6.35 -15.40 3.14
CA MET A 223 6.00 -13.99 2.90
C MET A 223 5.15 -13.79 1.63
N ASN A 224 5.27 -14.70 0.65
CA ASN A 224 4.51 -14.69 -0.60
C ASN A 224 3.88 -16.06 -0.87
N PRO A 225 2.91 -16.50 -0.04
CA PRO A 225 2.46 -17.88 -0.04
C PRO A 225 1.57 -18.19 -1.24
N THR A 226 1.90 -19.29 -1.93
CA THR A 226 0.94 -19.98 -2.79
C THR A 226 -0.13 -20.67 -1.94
N ASP A 227 -1.24 -21.09 -2.56
CA ASP A 227 -2.29 -21.87 -1.86
C ASP A 227 -1.73 -23.14 -1.22
N PHE A 228 -0.76 -23.78 -1.88
CA PHE A 228 -0.09 -24.95 -1.33
C PHE A 228 0.75 -24.61 -0.11
N ILE A 229 1.56 -23.54 -0.16
CA ILE A 229 2.43 -23.13 0.96
C ILE A 229 1.59 -22.74 2.18
N TYR A 230 0.52 -21.97 1.98
CA TYR A 230 -0.40 -21.63 3.05
C TYR A 230 -1.01 -22.88 3.69
N GLN A 231 -1.52 -23.81 2.87
CA GLN A 231 -2.09 -25.07 3.38
C GLN A 231 -1.03 -25.89 4.12
N PHE A 232 0.19 -25.99 3.59
CA PHE A 232 1.30 -26.72 4.21
C PHE A 232 1.58 -26.20 5.62
N TRP A 233 1.78 -24.89 5.76
CA TRP A 233 2.09 -24.30 7.06
C TRP A 233 0.92 -24.33 8.02
N SER A 234 -0.30 -24.02 7.55
CA SER A 234 -1.51 -24.10 8.38
C SER A 234 -1.71 -25.50 8.98
N GLN A 235 -1.52 -26.56 8.19
CA GLN A 235 -1.65 -27.94 8.67
C GLN A 235 -0.48 -28.33 9.57
N THR A 236 0.75 -27.95 9.22
CA THR A 236 1.95 -28.24 10.03
C THR A 236 1.86 -27.61 11.41
N THR A 237 1.52 -26.32 11.50
CA THR A 237 1.43 -25.61 12.78
C THR A 237 0.25 -26.11 13.61
N SER A 238 -0.90 -26.41 12.98
CA SER A 238 -2.05 -26.97 13.68
C SER A 238 -1.74 -28.34 14.29
N PHE A 239 -1.01 -29.19 13.55
CA PHE A 239 -0.58 -30.49 14.03
C PHE A 239 0.40 -30.36 15.21
N LEU A 240 1.42 -29.52 15.08
CA LEU A 240 2.41 -29.27 16.14
C LEU A 240 1.74 -28.73 17.41
N LEU A 241 0.86 -27.74 17.28
CA LEU A 241 0.14 -27.16 18.41
C LEU A 241 -0.72 -28.21 19.11
N LYS A 242 -1.47 -29.02 18.37
CA LYS A 242 -2.29 -30.09 18.95
C LYS A 242 -1.45 -31.04 19.81
N GLU A 243 -0.34 -31.52 19.28
CA GLU A 243 0.51 -32.49 19.99
C GLU A 243 1.21 -31.86 21.22
N LEU A 244 1.67 -30.61 21.09
CA LEU A 244 2.36 -29.93 22.19
C LEU A 244 1.40 -29.54 23.32
N LEU A 245 0.21 -29.05 22.98
CA LEU A 245 -0.76 -28.55 23.97
C LEU A 245 -1.38 -29.68 24.80
N GLU A 246 -1.49 -30.89 24.26
CA GLU A 246 -1.93 -32.09 25.01
C GLU A 246 -1.00 -32.47 26.19
N LYS A 247 0.27 -32.03 26.17
CA LYS A 247 1.22 -32.29 27.26
C LYS A 247 1.04 -31.32 28.44
N LYS A 248 0.85 -31.84 29.66
CA LYS A 248 0.70 -31.01 30.87
C LYS A 248 1.99 -30.31 31.29
N GLU A 249 3.11 -31.04 31.28
CA GLU A 249 4.44 -30.50 31.55
C GLU A 249 5.22 -30.45 30.23
N LYS A 250 5.76 -29.28 29.90
CA LYS A 250 6.50 -29.02 28.67
C LYS A 250 7.92 -28.60 29.01
N LEU A 251 8.90 -29.19 28.33
CA LEU A 251 10.28 -28.69 28.36
C LEU A 251 10.36 -27.31 27.72
N GLU A 252 11.45 -26.58 27.98
CA GLU A 252 11.63 -25.23 27.40
C GLU A 252 11.64 -25.27 25.86
N GLU A 253 12.29 -26.29 25.27
CA GLU A 253 12.30 -26.51 23.82
C GLU A 253 10.89 -26.74 23.24
N GLU A 254 10.01 -27.41 23.98
CA GLU A 254 8.63 -27.70 23.56
C GLU A 254 7.75 -26.44 23.65
N ASN A 255 7.96 -25.60 24.68
CA ASN A 255 7.31 -24.30 24.78
C ASN A 255 7.73 -23.38 23.62
N ASP A 256 9.02 -23.34 23.32
CA ASP A 256 9.56 -22.56 22.21
C ASP A 256 9.05 -23.05 20.84
N LEU A 257 8.92 -24.36 20.66
CA LEU A 257 8.32 -24.93 19.46
C LEU A 257 6.83 -24.57 19.33
N ALA A 258 6.09 -24.55 20.45
CA ALA A 258 4.69 -24.15 20.45
C ALA A 258 4.53 -22.66 20.12
N ILE A 259 5.38 -21.79 20.69
CA ILE A 259 5.46 -20.36 20.34
C ILE A 259 5.75 -20.19 18.85
N ALA A 260 6.75 -20.90 18.32
CA ALA A 260 7.10 -20.85 16.91
C ALA A 260 5.93 -21.30 16.01
N ALA A 261 5.20 -22.35 16.39
CA ALA A 261 4.05 -22.82 15.63
C ALA A 261 2.89 -21.81 15.63
N TYR A 262 2.60 -21.14 16.76
CA TYR A 262 1.62 -20.05 16.79
C TYR A 262 2.03 -18.89 15.87
N LEU A 263 3.29 -18.46 15.96
CA LEU A 263 3.82 -17.37 15.14
C LEU A 263 3.75 -17.70 13.65
N ILE A 264 4.26 -18.86 13.23
CA ILE A 264 4.24 -19.28 11.81
C ILE A 264 2.80 -19.40 11.30
N GLY A 265 1.87 -19.86 12.14
CA GLY A 265 0.44 -19.88 11.81
C GLY A 265 -0.11 -18.48 11.58
N ALA A 266 0.17 -17.54 12.49
CA ALA A 266 -0.26 -16.15 12.38
C ALA A 266 0.34 -15.45 11.14
N TYR A 267 1.64 -15.61 10.89
CA TYR A 267 2.30 -15.10 9.68
C TYR A 267 1.68 -15.67 8.41
N SER A 268 1.41 -16.97 8.38
CA SER A 268 0.83 -17.63 7.21
C SER A 268 -0.55 -17.06 6.88
N ILE A 269 -1.38 -16.80 7.89
CA ILE A 269 -2.70 -16.16 7.72
C ILE A 269 -2.54 -14.73 7.21
N PHE A 270 -1.66 -13.94 7.84
CA PHE A 270 -1.41 -12.55 7.47
C PHE A 270 -0.94 -12.42 6.01
N TYR A 271 0.15 -13.09 5.65
CA TYR A 271 0.69 -12.99 4.29
C TYR A 271 -0.24 -13.59 3.24
N LYS A 272 -1.01 -14.64 3.58
CA LYS A 272 -2.06 -15.14 2.69
C LYS A 272 -3.15 -14.10 2.43
N GLY A 273 -3.59 -13.41 3.48
CA GLY A 273 -4.54 -12.31 3.37
C GLY A 273 -4.02 -11.19 2.47
N LYS A 274 -2.76 -10.80 2.66
CA LYS A 274 -2.08 -9.78 1.85
C LYS A 274 -2.00 -10.17 0.36
N THR A 275 -1.46 -11.34 0.03
CA THR A 275 -1.35 -11.80 -1.37
C THR A 275 -2.72 -11.99 -2.03
N THR A 276 -3.75 -12.45 -1.29
CA THR A 276 -5.12 -12.52 -1.80
C THR A 276 -5.65 -11.13 -2.14
N LYS A 277 -5.49 -10.15 -1.24
CA LYS A 277 -5.92 -8.77 -1.46
C LYS A 277 -5.22 -8.16 -2.68
N GLU A 278 -3.90 -8.30 -2.79
CA GLU A 278 -3.12 -7.83 -3.94
C GLU A 278 -3.64 -8.42 -5.27
N ARG A 279 -3.89 -9.73 -5.30
CA ARG A 279 -4.44 -10.42 -6.49
C ARG A 279 -5.86 -9.96 -6.83
N GLU A 280 -6.70 -9.74 -5.81
CA GLU A 280 -8.05 -9.21 -6.01
C GLU A 280 -8.03 -7.79 -6.56
N THR A 281 -7.14 -6.93 -6.05
CA THR A 281 -6.91 -5.58 -6.57
C THR A 281 -6.41 -5.62 -8.00
N GLU A 282 -5.42 -6.45 -8.34
CA GLU A 282 -4.92 -6.59 -9.72
C GLU A 282 -6.02 -7.06 -10.68
N THR A 283 -6.83 -8.04 -10.26
CA THR A 283 -7.95 -8.55 -11.06
C THR A 283 -9.04 -7.49 -11.23
N ALA A 284 -9.32 -6.71 -10.19
CA ALA A 284 -10.26 -5.61 -10.24
C ALA A 284 -9.78 -4.50 -11.18
N LEU A 285 -8.49 -4.15 -11.16
CA LEU A 285 -7.88 -3.18 -12.09
C LEU A 285 -7.93 -3.66 -13.54
N LYS A 286 -7.67 -4.95 -13.81
CA LYS A 286 -7.84 -5.54 -15.16
C LYS A 286 -9.30 -5.47 -15.62
N THR A 287 -10.24 -5.71 -14.72
CA THR A 287 -11.67 -5.60 -15.00
C THR A 287 -12.06 -4.14 -15.30
N LEU A 288 -11.52 -3.19 -14.52
CA LEU A 288 -11.68 -1.75 -14.72
C LEU A 288 -11.17 -1.31 -16.10
N SER A 289 -9.97 -1.74 -16.52
CA SER A 289 -9.47 -1.52 -17.88
C SER A 289 -10.46 -2.01 -18.94
N GLY A 290 -11.00 -3.21 -18.75
CA GLY A 290 -11.97 -3.81 -19.67
C GLY A 290 -13.31 -3.06 -19.76
N TYR A 291 -13.65 -2.18 -18.81
CA TYR A 291 -14.83 -1.32 -18.92
C TYR A 291 -14.65 -0.22 -19.98
N PHE A 292 -13.46 0.37 -20.10
CA PHE A 292 -13.20 1.44 -21.09
C PHE A 292 -13.29 0.96 -22.55
N GLU A 293 -13.21 -0.36 -22.77
CA GLU A 293 -13.41 -1.01 -24.08
C GLU A 293 -14.88 -1.32 -24.39
N LYS A 294 -15.82 -1.03 -23.48
CA LYS A 294 -17.25 -1.34 -23.64
C LYS A 294 -18.06 -0.06 -23.88
N SER A 295 -19.17 -0.21 -24.60
CA SER A 295 -20.15 0.87 -24.78
C SER A 295 -20.70 1.31 -23.41
N PRO A 296 -20.85 2.63 -23.14
CA PRO A 296 -20.82 3.77 -24.06
C PRO A 296 -19.43 4.35 -24.39
N TYR A 297 -18.33 3.68 -24.03
CA TYR A 297 -16.93 4.04 -24.31
C TYR A 297 -16.40 5.29 -23.59
N ALA A 298 -17.28 6.22 -23.21
CA ALA A 298 -16.96 7.40 -22.43
C ALA A 298 -17.56 7.31 -21.04
N TYR A 299 -16.70 7.37 -20.03
CA TYR A 299 -17.10 7.24 -18.64
C TYR A 299 -16.61 8.42 -17.81
N THR A 300 -17.46 8.94 -16.94
CA THR A 300 -17.08 9.95 -15.95
C THR A 300 -16.43 9.30 -14.74
N PHE A 301 -15.81 10.12 -13.88
CA PHE A 301 -15.32 9.62 -12.59
C PHE A 301 -16.45 8.99 -11.77
N HIS A 302 -17.67 9.54 -11.80
CA HIS A 302 -18.81 8.95 -11.09
C HIS A 302 -19.16 7.55 -11.61
N ASP A 303 -19.12 7.35 -12.93
CA ASP A 303 -19.42 6.05 -13.55
C ASP A 303 -18.42 4.97 -13.11
N ILE A 304 -17.14 5.32 -12.99
CA ILE A 304 -16.09 4.41 -12.53
C ILE A 304 -16.41 3.84 -11.14
N PHE A 305 -17.01 4.63 -10.24
CA PHE A 305 -17.41 4.18 -8.90
C PHE A 305 -18.58 3.19 -8.92
N THR A 306 -19.36 3.16 -10.01
CA THR A 306 -20.50 2.24 -10.18
C THR A 306 -20.12 0.91 -10.81
N PHE A 307 -18.90 0.78 -11.34
CA PHE A 307 -18.45 -0.44 -12.01
C PHE A 307 -18.41 -1.64 -11.07
N LYS A 308 -18.85 -2.78 -11.59
CA LYS A 308 -18.98 -4.03 -10.84
C LYS A 308 -18.17 -5.14 -11.47
N ASP A 309 -17.75 -6.10 -10.65
CA ASP A 309 -17.19 -7.36 -11.16
C ASP A 309 -18.28 -8.26 -11.77
N SER A 310 -17.87 -9.42 -12.30
CA SER A 310 -18.79 -10.42 -12.87
C SER A 310 -19.80 -10.99 -11.88
N LYS A 311 -19.61 -10.79 -10.57
CA LYS A 311 -20.50 -11.22 -9.50
C LYS A 311 -21.38 -10.08 -8.97
N GLY A 312 -21.29 -8.88 -9.55
CA GLY A 312 -22.10 -7.72 -9.15
C GLY A 312 -21.52 -6.90 -7.99
N PHE A 313 -20.30 -7.19 -7.51
CA PHE A 313 -19.68 -6.42 -6.45
C PHE A 313 -18.95 -5.19 -7.01
N PRO A 314 -19.09 -3.99 -6.39
CA PRO A 314 -18.39 -2.80 -6.84
C PRO A 314 -16.87 -2.96 -6.83
N LEU A 315 -16.20 -2.56 -7.92
CA LEU A 315 -14.74 -2.67 -8.05
C LEU A 315 -13.99 -1.80 -7.04
N VAL A 316 -14.53 -0.61 -6.74
CA VAL A 316 -13.96 0.33 -5.77
C VAL A 316 -13.95 -0.17 -4.32
N LYS A 317 -14.63 -1.29 -4.01
CA LYS A 317 -14.47 -1.94 -2.71
C LYS A 317 -13.22 -2.81 -2.61
N LYS A 318 -12.62 -3.17 -3.76
CA LYS A 318 -11.41 -4.00 -3.88
C LYS A 318 -10.17 -3.19 -4.25
N ILE A 319 -10.34 -1.92 -4.58
CA ILE A 319 -9.29 -0.98 -4.96
C ILE A 319 -9.45 0.22 -4.03
N ASP A 320 -8.44 0.50 -3.22
CA ASP A 320 -8.41 1.69 -2.39
C ASP A 320 -8.22 2.97 -3.23
N ASN A 321 -8.70 4.10 -2.72
CA ASN A 321 -8.70 5.38 -3.45
C ASN A 321 -7.31 5.79 -3.98
N PRO A 322 -6.21 5.70 -3.20
CA PRO A 322 -4.88 6.02 -3.69
C PRO A 322 -4.47 5.15 -4.88
N THR A 323 -4.70 3.84 -4.81
CA THR A 323 -4.39 2.92 -5.91
C THR A 323 -5.22 3.21 -7.15
N LEU A 324 -6.51 3.55 -7.00
CA LEU A 324 -7.36 3.93 -8.13
C LEU A 324 -6.86 5.21 -8.81
N GLN A 325 -6.50 6.23 -8.03
CA GLN A 325 -5.95 7.48 -8.56
C GLN A 325 -4.63 7.23 -9.28
N GLN A 326 -3.70 6.52 -8.64
CA GLN A 326 -2.42 6.16 -9.24
C GLN A 326 -2.61 5.37 -10.55
N PHE A 327 -3.59 4.47 -10.59
CA PHE A 327 -3.94 3.74 -11.80
C PHE A 327 -4.44 4.70 -12.90
N LEU A 328 -5.42 5.55 -12.61
CA LEU A 328 -5.97 6.49 -13.59
C LEU A 328 -4.91 7.48 -14.09
N ASP A 329 -4.09 8.02 -13.20
CA ASP A 329 -2.99 8.92 -13.55
C ASP A 329 -1.99 8.22 -14.46
N ARG A 330 -1.61 6.98 -14.13
CA ARG A 330 -0.72 6.18 -14.99
C ARG A 330 -1.33 5.91 -16.36
N GLN A 331 -2.62 5.60 -16.44
CA GLN A 331 -3.29 5.30 -17.71
C GLN A 331 -3.55 6.56 -18.57
N THR A 332 -3.67 7.73 -17.94
CA THR A 332 -3.95 9.01 -18.61
C THR A 332 -2.71 9.86 -18.90
N THR A 333 -1.56 9.48 -18.34
CA THR A 333 -0.28 10.16 -18.59
C THR A 333 0.41 9.54 -19.81
N PRO A 334 0.75 10.33 -20.85
CA PRO A 334 1.49 9.84 -22.00
C PRO A 334 2.95 9.53 -21.62
N ALA A 335 3.56 8.53 -22.28
CA ALA A 335 4.95 8.15 -22.04
C ALA A 335 5.94 9.23 -22.55
N ASP A 336 5.58 9.90 -23.64
CA ASP A 336 6.27 11.04 -24.22
C ASP A 336 5.27 12.05 -24.85
N PRO A 337 5.67 13.31 -25.10
CA PRO A 337 4.78 14.34 -25.64
C PRO A 337 4.16 14.07 -27.02
N ARG A 338 4.62 13.03 -27.73
CA ARG A 338 4.12 12.60 -29.04
C ARG A 338 3.34 11.28 -28.96
N SER A 339 3.25 10.66 -27.80
CA SER A 339 2.52 9.40 -27.58
C SER A 339 1.12 9.66 -27.04
N LEU A 340 0.17 8.78 -27.37
CA LEU A 340 -1.14 8.76 -26.73
C LEU A 340 -1.11 7.95 -25.43
N PRO A 341 -1.72 8.45 -24.34
CA PRO A 341 -2.01 7.63 -23.18
C PRO A 341 -3.01 6.52 -23.54
N GLU A 342 -3.03 5.44 -22.78
CA GLU A 342 -4.00 4.35 -22.98
C GLU A 342 -5.44 4.83 -22.78
N ILE A 343 -5.65 5.70 -21.79
CA ILE A 343 -6.93 6.35 -21.53
C ILE A 343 -6.77 7.85 -21.79
N ILE A 344 -7.59 8.39 -22.67
CA ILE A 344 -7.64 9.81 -22.96
C ILE A 344 -8.61 10.46 -21.97
N LYS A 345 -8.09 11.43 -21.21
CA LYS A 345 -8.89 12.30 -20.35
C LYS A 345 -9.33 13.52 -21.14
N VAL A 346 -10.64 13.67 -21.34
CA VAL A 346 -11.25 14.80 -22.07
C VAL A 346 -12.08 15.63 -21.12
N LYS A 347 -11.82 16.94 -21.10
CA LYS A 347 -12.66 17.90 -20.39
C LYS A 347 -13.58 18.59 -21.39
N THR A 348 -14.88 18.45 -21.18
CA THR A 348 -15.90 19.07 -22.01
C THR A 348 -16.09 20.53 -21.66
N ILE A 349 -16.77 21.27 -22.54
CA ILE A 349 -17.06 22.70 -22.33
C ILE A 349 -17.94 22.96 -21.10
N ASP A 350 -18.77 21.99 -20.69
CA ASP A 350 -19.56 22.02 -19.45
C ASP A 350 -18.75 21.58 -18.21
N LYS A 351 -17.41 21.49 -18.34
CA LYS A 351 -16.44 21.13 -17.31
C LYS A 351 -16.56 19.70 -16.79
N LYS A 352 -17.32 18.82 -17.45
CA LYS A 352 -17.31 17.39 -17.14
C LYS A 352 -16.03 16.74 -17.65
N GLU A 353 -15.56 15.73 -16.94
CA GLU A 353 -14.37 14.97 -17.30
C GLU A 353 -14.77 13.55 -17.69
N TYR A 354 -14.33 13.13 -18.86
CA TYR A 354 -14.55 11.80 -19.42
C TYR A 354 -13.22 11.08 -19.61
N PHE A 355 -13.26 9.77 -19.38
CA PHE A 355 -12.19 8.82 -19.58
C PHE A 355 -12.60 7.88 -20.71
N ILE A 356 -11.80 7.84 -21.78
CA ILE A 356 -12.09 7.07 -22.99
C ILE A 356 -10.83 6.31 -23.38
N SER A 357 -10.95 5.02 -23.71
CA SER A 357 -9.80 4.26 -24.23
C SER A 357 -9.37 4.81 -25.58
N ARG A 358 -8.06 4.92 -25.84
CA ARG A 358 -7.54 5.36 -27.15
C ARG A 358 -7.99 4.47 -28.31
N SER A 359 -8.28 3.18 -28.04
CA SER A 359 -8.80 2.21 -29.01
C SER A 359 -10.25 2.48 -29.42
N THR A 360 -11.04 3.17 -28.57
CA THR A 360 -12.48 3.31 -28.76
C THR A 360 -12.91 4.72 -29.16
N VAL A 361 -12.02 5.71 -29.15
CA VAL A 361 -12.34 7.08 -29.58
C VAL A 361 -12.86 7.14 -31.02
N SER A 362 -12.18 6.48 -31.95
CA SER A 362 -12.57 6.45 -33.37
C SER A 362 -13.96 5.85 -33.55
N LYS A 363 -14.22 4.73 -32.86
CA LYS A 363 -15.51 4.05 -32.83
C LYS A 363 -16.62 4.92 -32.24
N LEU A 364 -16.36 5.52 -31.08
CA LEU A 364 -17.30 6.43 -30.41
C LEU A 364 -17.71 7.58 -31.31
N LEU A 365 -16.74 8.23 -31.97
CA LEU A 365 -17.01 9.32 -32.90
C LEU A 365 -17.80 8.85 -34.12
N LEU A 366 -17.43 7.72 -34.74
CA LEU A 366 -18.16 7.19 -35.87
C LEU A 366 -19.63 6.89 -35.50
N GLU A 367 -19.87 6.15 -34.42
CA GLU A 367 -21.21 5.78 -33.98
C GLU A 367 -22.07 7.03 -33.64
N ARG A 368 -21.50 8.00 -32.91
CA ARG A 368 -22.19 9.26 -32.58
C ARG A 368 -22.46 10.13 -33.81
N SER A 369 -21.58 10.11 -34.82
CA SER A 369 -21.74 10.96 -36.01
C SER A 369 -23.04 10.66 -36.77
N PHE A 370 -23.49 9.40 -36.78
CA PHE A 370 -24.70 8.99 -37.48
C PHE A 370 -25.98 9.62 -36.90
N SER A 371 -26.07 9.76 -35.57
CA SER A 371 -27.21 10.42 -34.93
C SER A 371 -27.07 11.95 -35.01
N LEU A 372 -25.87 12.47 -34.71
CA LEU A 372 -25.61 13.92 -34.70
C LEU A 372 -25.84 14.59 -36.03
N PHE A 373 -25.51 13.93 -37.16
CA PHE A 373 -25.82 14.47 -38.48
C PHE A 373 -27.31 14.80 -38.64
N ARG A 374 -28.19 13.91 -38.18
CA ARG A 374 -29.64 14.10 -38.29
C ARG A 374 -30.14 15.17 -37.33
N GLU A 375 -29.64 15.16 -36.10
CA GLU A 375 -30.05 16.10 -35.05
C GLU A 375 -29.63 17.54 -35.36
N ILE A 376 -28.37 17.74 -35.77
CA ILE A 376 -27.85 19.08 -36.14
C ILE A 376 -28.65 19.63 -37.32
N ARG A 377 -28.86 18.83 -38.37
CA ARG A 377 -29.61 19.27 -39.54
C ARG A 377 -31.06 19.61 -39.19
N ALA A 378 -31.72 18.78 -38.39
CA ALA A 378 -33.09 19.02 -37.97
C ALA A 378 -33.20 20.32 -37.15
N HIS A 379 -32.28 20.54 -36.21
CA HIS A 379 -32.23 21.76 -35.40
C HIS A 379 -32.03 23.01 -36.27
N ILE A 380 -31.03 22.99 -37.16
CA ILE A 380 -30.74 24.13 -38.05
C ILE A 380 -31.93 24.43 -38.98
N VAL A 381 -32.58 23.41 -39.55
CA VAL A 381 -33.75 23.59 -40.43
C VAL A 381 -34.94 24.16 -39.66
N GLN A 382 -35.16 23.70 -38.44
CA GLN A 382 -36.23 24.21 -37.58
C GLN A 382 -35.98 25.67 -37.22
N ASP A 383 -34.78 26.01 -36.75
CA ASP A 383 -34.40 27.39 -36.40
C ASP A 383 -34.49 28.33 -37.62
N TRP A 384 -34.12 27.84 -38.81
CA TRP A 384 -34.27 28.57 -40.05
C TRP A 384 -35.74 28.82 -40.40
N TYR A 385 -36.59 27.80 -40.27
CA TYR A 385 -38.03 27.91 -40.52
C TYR A 385 -38.70 28.90 -39.56
N GLU A 386 -38.36 28.87 -38.27
CA GLU A 386 -38.84 29.81 -37.26
C GLU A 386 -38.40 31.25 -37.56
N ALA A 387 -37.14 31.45 -37.94
CA ALA A 387 -36.64 32.76 -38.35
C ALA A 387 -37.39 33.30 -39.58
N LEU A 388 -37.73 32.45 -40.54
CA LEU A 388 -38.53 32.83 -41.71
C LEU A 388 -39.97 33.20 -41.33
N GLN A 389 -40.60 32.45 -40.43
CA GLN A 389 -41.95 32.78 -39.93
C GLN A 389 -41.99 34.12 -39.20
N ALA A 390 -40.90 34.48 -38.50
CA ALA A 390 -40.75 35.73 -37.77
C ALA A 390 -40.23 36.91 -38.63
N ASP A 391 -39.99 36.72 -39.93
CA ASP A 391 -39.33 37.69 -40.84
C ASP A 391 -37.96 38.18 -40.32
N GLU A 392 -37.25 37.33 -39.57
CA GLU A 392 -35.95 37.63 -39.00
C GLU A 392 -34.82 37.44 -40.01
N LYS A 393 -34.07 38.51 -40.31
CA LYS A 393 -32.89 38.47 -41.18
C LYS A 393 -31.62 38.17 -40.39
N ARG A 394 -31.40 36.90 -40.07
CA ARG A 394 -30.18 36.46 -39.38
C ARG A 394 -28.97 36.39 -40.34
N LYS A 395 -27.76 36.60 -39.83
CA LYS A 395 -26.51 36.69 -40.63
C LYS A 395 -25.98 35.31 -41.01
N GLU A 396 -26.25 34.33 -40.15
CA GLU A 396 -25.97 32.91 -40.24
C GLU A 396 -26.52 32.30 -41.53
N TRP A 397 -27.59 32.87 -42.10
CA TRP A 397 -28.20 32.39 -43.36
C TRP A 397 -27.61 33.02 -44.63
N LYS A 398 -26.70 33.98 -44.49
CA LYS A 398 -26.14 34.77 -45.61
C LYS A 398 -24.63 34.66 -45.72
N ASP A 399 -23.95 34.55 -44.59
CA ASP A 399 -22.49 34.47 -44.52
C ASP A 399 -22.05 33.06 -44.14
N PRO A 400 -21.26 32.37 -44.99
CA PRO A 400 -20.75 31.02 -44.70
C PRO A 400 -19.95 30.92 -43.39
N GLN A 401 -19.24 31.98 -43.00
CA GLN A 401 -18.49 31.97 -41.75
C GLN A 401 -19.42 32.04 -40.54
N ALA A 402 -20.39 32.96 -40.55
CA ALA A 402 -21.43 33.02 -39.51
C ALA A 402 -22.22 31.69 -39.41
N PHE A 403 -22.48 31.02 -40.53
CA PHE A 403 -23.15 29.71 -40.52
C PHE A 403 -22.31 28.62 -39.86
N GLU A 404 -20.99 28.58 -40.13
CA GLU A 404 -20.08 27.63 -39.50
C GLU A 404 -19.97 27.85 -37.98
N GLU A 405 -19.88 29.11 -37.53
CA GLU A 405 -19.86 29.45 -36.10
C GLU A 405 -21.16 29.03 -35.41
N TYR A 406 -22.30 29.22 -36.07
CA TYR A 406 -23.60 28.76 -35.58
C TYR A 406 -23.69 27.23 -35.53
N ALA A 407 -23.30 26.51 -36.59
CA ALA A 407 -23.28 25.04 -36.60
C ALA A 407 -22.36 24.46 -35.51
N GLN A 408 -21.20 25.09 -35.25
CA GLN A 408 -20.36 24.75 -34.11
C GLN A 408 -21.06 24.98 -32.77
N SER A 409 -21.82 26.07 -32.63
CA SER A 409 -22.58 26.36 -31.42
C SER A 409 -23.67 25.32 -31.15
N VAL A 410 -24.35 24.86 -32.20
CA VAL A 410 -25.36 23.79 -32.13
C VAL A 410 -24.71 22.47 -31.71
N LEU A 411 -23.59 22.08 -32.34
CA LEU A 411 -22.86 20.86 -31.96
C LEU A 411 -22.38 20.91 -30.49
N LYS A 412 -21.86 22.06 -30.04
CA LYS A 412 -21.45 22.28 -28.64
C LYS A 412 -22.61 22.03 -27.67
N GLN A 413 -23.82 22.45 -28.02
CA GLN A 413 -24.99 22.28 -27.17
C GLN A 413 -25.52 20.84 -27.19
N LEU A 414 -25.59 20.21 -28.37
CA LEU A 414 -26.13 18.86 -28.53
C LEU A 414 -25.18 17.78 -27.99
N ASP A 415 -23.88 17.89 -28.26
CA ASP A 415 -22.88 16.93 -27.80
C ASP A 415 -21.53 17.60 -27.46
N PRO A 416 -21.41 18.13 -26.23
CA PRO A 416 -20.18 18.70 -25.71
C PRO A 416 -18.96 17.77 -25.80
N LEU A 417 -19.18 16.45 -25.66
CA LEU A 417 -18.11 15.46 -25.67
C LEU A 417 -17.58 15.24 -27.08
N PHE A 418 -18.48 15.05 -28.04
CA PHE A 418 -18.11 14.93 -29.45
C PHE A 418 -17.32 16.17 -29.90
N TYR A 419 -17.82 17.37 -29.57
CA TYR A 419 -17.13 18.61 -29.87
C TYR A 419 -15.71 18.66 -29.28
N SER A 420 -15.55 18.30 -28.00
CA SER A 420 -14.23 18.30 -27.33
C SER A 420 -13.26 17.25 -27.88
N LEU A 421 -13.76 16.17 -28.48
CA LEU A 421 -12.95 15.14 -29.14
C LEU A 421 -12.49 15.53 -30.55
N LEU A 422 -13.13 16.53 -31.19
CA LEU A 422 -12.71 17.07 -32.49
C LEU A 422 -11.44 17.93 -32.35
N ASN A 423 -10.33 17.28 -32.03
CA ASN A 423 -9.02 17.90 -31.89
C ASN A 423 -8.04 17.28 -32.90
N PHE A 424 -7.42 18.11 -33.74
CA PHE A 424 -6.52 17.63 -34.81
C PHE A 424 -5.40 16.75 -34.27
N SER A 425 -4.68 17.20 -33.24
CA SER A 425 -3.54 16.47 -32.67
C SER A 425 -3.98 15.12 -32.13
N LEU A 426 -5.11 15.08 -31.42
CA LEU A 426 -5.64 13.83 -30.87
C LEU A 426 -5.99 12.82 -31.97
N LEU A 427 -6.82 13.22 -32.94
CA LEU A 427 -7.30 12.32 -33.98
C LEU A 427 -6.19 11.89 -34.94
N PHE A 428 -5.23 12.78 -35.21
CA PHE A 428 -4.04 12.45 -35.98
C PHE A 428 -3.21 11.36 -35.28
N LEU A 429 -2.96 11.49 -33.97
CA LEU A 429 -2.23 10.48 -33.23
C LEU A 429 -2.99 9.15 -33.15
N ILE A 430 -4.33 9.17 -33.09
CA ILE A 430 -5.15 7.95 -33.12
C ILE A 430 -4.94 7.23 -34.46
N LEU A 431 -5.00 7.94 -35.58
CA LEU A 431 -4.77 7.37 -36.91
C LEU A 431 -3.38 6.73 -37.04
N GLU A 432 -2.34 7.40 -36.54
CA GLU A 432 -0.96 6.93 -36.67
C GLU A 432 -0.63 5.78 -35.70
N GLN A 433 -1.12 5.83 -34.46
CA GLN A 433 -0.68 4.94 -33.39
C GLN A 433 -1.64 3.77 -33.11
N VAL A 434 -2.96 4.02 -33.18
CA VAL A 434 -3.99 3.02 -32.81
C VAL A 434 -4.38 2.15 -33.99
N LYS A 435 -4.24 2.66 -35.23
CA LYS A 435 -4.60 1.97 -36.48
C LYS A 435 -6.06 1.47 -36.46
N PRO A 436 -7.03 2.40 -36.48
CA PRO A 436 -8.46 2.05 -36.45
C PRO A 436 -8.86 1.18 -37.65
N ASN A 437 -10.01 0.51 -37.55
CA ASN A 437 -10.53 -0.31 -38.64
C ASN A 437 -10.82 0.55 -39.89
N PRO A 438 -11.02 -0.06 -41.08
CA PRO A 438 -11.16 0.70 -42.33
C PRO A 438 -12.26 1.77 -42.31
N MET A 439 -13.43 1.48 -41.73
CA MET A 439 -14.55 2.44 -41.68
C MET A 439 -14.25 3.62 -40.74
N GLU A 440 -13.72 3.33 -39.56
CA GLU A 440 -13.29 4.34 -38.60
C GLU A 440 -12.16 5.21 -39.16
N LYS A 441 -11.22 4.59 -39.88
CA LYS A 441 -10.12 5.30 -40.55
C LYS A 441 -10.66 6.26 -41.61
N GLU A 442 -11.54 5.78 -42.50
CA GLU A 442 -12.16 6.60 -43.55
C GLU A 442 -12.92 7.79 -42.94
N PHE A 443 -13.68 7.55 -41.87
CA PHE A 443 -14.36 8.60 -41.14
C PHE A 443 -13.37 9.64 -40.57
N LEU A 444 -12.33 9.23 -39.86
CA LEU A 444 -11.34 10.17 -39.33
C LEU A 444 -10.59 10.93 -40.43
N GLU A 445 -10.31 10.29 -41.57
CA GLU A 445 -9.72 10.95 -42.75
C GLU A 445 -10.67 11.97 -43.37
N SER A 446 -11.99 11.75 -43.33
CA SER A 446 -13.00 12.72 -43.76
C SER A 446 -13.12 13.93 -42.83
N VAL A 447 -12.73 13.77 -41.56
CA VAL A 447 -12.77 14.82 -40.52
C VAL A 447 -11.50 15.68 -40.51
N LEU A 448 -10.35 15.14 -40.92
CA LEU A 448 -9.04 15.79 -40.77
C LEU A 448 -8.54 16.47 -42.05
N ASP A 449 -8.16 17.75 -41.96
CA ASP A 449 -7.33 18.43 -42.95
C ASP A 449 -5.84 18.26 -42.59
N ARG A 450 -5.23 17.17 -43.10
CA ARG A 450 -3.81 16.88 -42.83
C ARG A 450 -2.87 17.96 -43.36
N LYS A 451 -3.21 18.63 -44.47
CA LYS A 451 -2.38 19.69 -45.05
C LYS A 451 -2.44 20.96 -44.21
N GLY A 452 -3.65 21.34 -43.80
CA GLY A 452 -3.89 22.51 -42.95
C GLY A 452 -3.62 22.31 -41.46
N LYS A 453 -3.29 21.08 -41.03
CA LYS A 453 -3.11 20.68 -39.62
C LYS A 453 -4.29 21.09 -38.73
N LYS A 454 -5.51 20.92 -39.25
CA LYS A 454 -6.76 21.32 -38.60
C LYS A 454 -7.88 20.32 -38.86
N ILE A 455 -8.97 20.45 -38.13
CA ILE A 455 -10.21 19.71 -38.41
C ILE A 455 -10.96 20.44 -39.54
N HIS A 456 -11.64 19.69 -40.41
CA HIS A 456 -12.51 20.28 -41.41
C HIS A 456 -13.68 21.05 -40.76
N PRO A 457 -14.27 22.05 -41.43
CA PRO A 457 -15.45 22.75 -40.91
C PRO A 457 -16.58 21.79 -40.54
N ILE A 458 -17.33 22.08 -39.47
CA ILE A 458 -18.47 21.27 -39.00
C ILE A 458 -19.51 21.14 -40.11
N THR A 459 -19.74 22.21 -40.86
CA THR A 459 -20.61 22.23 -42.04
C THR A 459 -20.20 21.22 -43.12
N LYS A 460 -18.90 20.93 -43.27
CA LYS A 460 -18.38 19.91 -44.18
C LYS A 460 -18.47 18.51 -43.56
N ILE A 461 -18.05 18.35 -42.31
CA ILE A 461 -18.08 17.06 -41.59
C ILE A 461 -19.50 16.47 -41.58
N PHE A 462 -20.49 17.32 -41.31
CA PHE A 462 -21.90 16.94 -41.28
C PHE A 462 -22.65 17.30 -42.56
N ARG A 463 -21.98 17.53 -43.70
CA ARG A 463 -22.59 17.74 -45.03
C ARG A 463 -23.85 18.63 -45.00
N LEU A 464 -23.73 19.79 -44.37
CA LEU A 464 -24.84 20.73 -44.17
C LEU A 464 -25.11 21.59 -45.43
N TYR A 465 -24.18 21.61 -46.37
CA TYR A 465 -24.38 22.15 -47.72
C TYR A 465 -24.66 21.01 -48.72
N PRO A 466 -25.49 21.25 -49.74
CA PRO A 466 -25.51 20.38 -50.91
C PRO A 466 -24.17 20.52 -51.65
N GLU A 467 -23.49 19.39 -51.88
CA GLU A 467 -22.25 19.32 -52.68
C GLU A 467 -22.50 19.50 -54.18
#